data_AF-A0A517Z3D0-F1
#
_entry.id   AF-A0A517Z3D0-F1
#
_cell.length_a   1.000
_cell.length_b   1.000
_cell.length_c   1.000
_cell.angle_alpha   90.00
_cell.angle_beta   90.00
_cell.angle_gamma   90.00
#
_symmetry.space_group_name_H-M   'P 1'
#
loop_
_entity.id
_entity.type
_entity.pdbx_description
1 polymer ?
#
loop_
_entity_poly.entity_id
_entity_poly.type
_entity_poly.pdbx_seq_one_letter_code
_entity_poly.pdbx_strand_id
1 'polypeptide(L)'
;MDDNAEQPDGVDVDLQSLWRRAKKNFALDSYSIHGPSHWKRVEQNGVELAEATPGADLLVVRMFAVFHDCERHDDGHDPEHGPRAAALIKRKQGKWFQLPDETLELLCEACRHHTHGGRTEEPTIGCCWDADRLDLTRIGVIPHARFMSTEAGRMRTVQD
;
A
#
# COMPACT_ATOMS: atom_id res chain seq x y z
N MET A 1 13.91 16.13 9.90
CA MET A 1 15.06 15.32 9.47
C MET A 1 14.69 14.90 8.08
N ASP A 2 15.34 15.49 7.10
CA ASP A 2 15.02 15.30 5.68
C ASP A 2 15.58 13.94 5.27
N ASP A 3 14.70 12.95 5.09
CA ASP A 3 15.01 11.57 4.66
C ASP A 3 15.36 11.50 3.16
N ASN A 4 16.12 12.46 2.64
CA ASN A 4 16.69 12.36 1.29
C ASN A 4 18.01 11.60 1.35
N ALA A 5 17.93 10.30 1.63
CA ALA A 5 18.97 9.38 1.20
C ALA A 5 19.07 9.45 -0.33
N GLU A 6 20.28 9.33 -0.86
CA GLU A 6 20.53 9.33 -2.30
C GLU A 6 19.72 8.19 -2.95
N GLN A 7 18.77 8.55 -3.82
CA GLN A 7 17.88 7.57 -4.47
C GLN A 7 18.58 6.95 -5.68
N PRO A 8 18.26 5.68 -6.01
CA PRO A 8 18.79 5.04 -7.20
C PRO A 8 18.48 5.84 -8.47
N ASP A 9 19.31 5.69 -9.50
CA ASP A 9 19.05 6.30 -10.81
C ASP A 9 17.64 5.93 -11.33
N GLY A 10 16.90 6.94 -11.78
CA GLY A 10 15.53 6.76 -12.25
C GLY A 10 14.47 6.65 -11.15
N VAL A 11 14.84 6.88 -9.89
CA VAL A 11 13.91 7.03 -8.76
C VAL A 11 13.94 8.49 -8.28
N ASP A 12 12.76 9.12 -8.24
CA ASP A 12 12.53 10.43 -7.61
C ASP A 12 11.23 10.35 -6.80
N VAL A 13 11.33 10.14 -5.49
CA VAL A 13 10.19 9.96 -4.59
C VAL A 13 10.40 10.76 -3.30
N ASP A 14 9.70 11.88 -3.16
CA ASP A 14 9.47 12.52 -1.86
C ASP A 14 8.18 11.96 -1.25
N LEU A 15 8.32 10.99 -0.35
CA LEU A 15 7.18 10.35 0.33
C LEU A 15 6.32 11.36 1.08
N GLN A 16 6.90 12.39 1.70
CA GLN A 16 6.13 13.38 2.45
C GLN A 16 5.29 14.25 1.51
N SER A 17 5.86 14.68 0.38
CA SER A 17 5.11 15.35 -0.69
C SER A 17 4.03 14.45 -1.28
N LEU A 18 4.32 13.16 -1.45
CA LEU A 18 3.37 12.18 -1.98
C LEU A 18 2.16 12.03 -1.05
N TRP A 19 2.39 11.83 0.24
CA TRP A 19 1.37 11.81 1.29
C TRP A 19 0.51 13.07 1.29
N ARG A 20 1.14 14.25 1.25
CA ARG A 20 0.42 15.54 1.22
C ARG A 20 -0.46 15.66 -0.02
N ARG A 21 0.03 15.25 -1.19
CA ARG A 21 -0.70 15.29 -2.46
C ARG A 21 -1.86 14.30 -2.46
N ALA A 22 -1.65 13.04 -2.07
CA ALA A 22 -2.69 12.02 -1.99
C ALA A 22 -3.80 12.46 -1.02
N LYS A 23 -3.45 12.85 0.20
CA LYS A 23 -4.42 13.33 1.21
C LYS A 23 -5.22 14.54 0.72
N LYS A 24 -4.60 15.48 0.01
CA LYS A 24 -5.29 16.66 -0.53
C LYS A 24 -6.32 16.31 -1.61
N ASN A 25 -6.11 15.21 -2.35
CA ASN A 25 -7.00 14.78 -3.43
C ASN A 25 -7.96 13.66 -3.03
N PHE A 26 -7.91 13.21 -1.76
CA PHE A 26 -8.80 12.17 -1.27
C PHE A 26 -10.25 12.69 -1.22
N ALA A 27 -11.17 11.92 -1.80
CA ALA A 27 -12.56 12.37 -1.97
C ALA A 27 -13.37 12.31 -0.68
N LEU A 28 -13.01 11.43 0.26
CA LEU A 28 -13.73 11.22 1.51
C LEU A 28 -13.21 12.12 2.64
N ASP A 29 -13.96 12.14 3.73
CA ASP A 29 -13.60 12.88 4.92
C ASP A 29 -12.28 12.39 5.53
N SER A 30 -11.54 13.30 6.17
CA SER A 30 -10.30 12.98 6.89
C SER A 30 -10.44 11.93 8.01
N TYR A 31 -11.66 11.71 8.52
CA TYR A 31 -12.03 10.71 9.51
C TYR A 31 -12.64 9.44 8.90
N SER A 32 -12.66 9.30 7.57
CA SER A 32 -13.04 8.04 6.90
C SER A 32 -12.28 6.86 7.49
N ILE A 33 -12.97 5.73 7.65
CA ILE A 33 -12.37 4.47 8.12
C ILE A 33 -11.34 3.90 7.13
N HIS A 34 -11.34 4.43 5.90
CA HIS A 34 -10.38 4.20 4.82
C HIS A 34 -9.47 5.41 4.56
N GLY A 35 -9.46 6.39 5.46
CA GLY A 35 -8.70 7.63 5.31
C GLY A 35 -7.25 7.54 5.78
N PRO A 36 -6.54 8.68 5.86
CA PRO A 36 -5.10 8.73 6.13
C PRO A 36 -4.63 8.03 7.41
N SER A 37 -5.49 7.90 8.43
CA SER A 37 -5.18 7.14 9.65
C SER A 37 -5.04 5.65 9.37
N HIS A 38 -5.86 5.08 8.47
CA HIS A 38 -5.74 3.71 7.99
C HIS A 38 -4.46 3.54 7.18
N TRP A 39 -4.23 4.42 6.20
CA TRP A 39 -3.01 4.39 5.38
C TRP A 39 -1.74 4.40 6.23
N LYS A 40 -1.74 5.15 7.34
CA LYS A 40 -0.56 5.25 8.21
C LYS A 40 -0.26 3.94 8.94
N ARG A 41 -1.31 3.23 9.37
CA ARG A 41 -1.16 1.90 9.99
C ARG A 41 -0.77 0.85 8.96
N VAL A 42 -1.28 0.93 7.73
CA VAL A 42 -0.83 0.11 6.61
C VAL A 42 0.66 0.34 6.32
N GLU A 43 1.13 1.60 6.33
CA GLU A 43 2.56 1.89 6.18
C GLU A 43 3.39 1.26 7.31
N GLN A 44 2.96 1.42 8.56
CA GLN A 44 3.67 0.84 9.72
C GLN A 44 3.76 -0.68 9.63
N ASN A 45 2.63 -1.35 9.38
CA ASN A 45 2.60 -2.80 9.17
C ASN A 45 3.49 -3.22 8.00
N GLY A 46 3.43 -2.49 6.89
CA GLY A 46 4.19 -2.78 5.67
C GLY A 46 5.70 -2.67 5.88
N VAL A 47 6.16 -1.64 6.57
CA VAL A 47 7.60 -1.47 6.89
C VAL A 47 8.11 -2.68 7.68
N GLU A 48 7.42 -3.06 8.75
CA GLU A 48 7.84 -4.19 9.58
C GLU A 48 7.79 -5.54 8.82
N LEU A 49 6.81 -5.71 7.93
CA LEU A 49 6.71 -6.90 7.08
C LEU A 49 7.84 -6.96 6.05
N ALA A 50 8.15 -5.83 5.40
CA ALA A 50 9.20 -5.76 4.39
C ALA A 50 10.59 -5.99 5.00
N GLU A 51 10.87 -5.45 6.19
CA GLU A 51 12.10 -5.71 6.94
C GLU A 51 12.28 -7.19 7.29
N ALA A 52 11.18 -7.92 7.51
CA ALA A 52 11.17 -9.34 7.83
C ALA A 52 11.05 -10.26 6.59
N THR A 53 10.91 -9.72 5.38
CA THR A 53 10.64 -10.49 4.16
C THR A 53 11.75 -10.26 3.13
N PRO A 54 12.70 -11.20 2.96
CA PRO A 54 13.77 -11.07 1.98
C PRO A 54 13.23 -10.81 0.57
N GLY A 55 13.79 -9.80 -0.11
CA GLY A 55 13.43 -9.43 -1.47
C GLY A 55 12.23 -8.49 -1.60
N ALA A 56 11.58 -8.09 -0.51
CA ALA A 56 10.52 -7.08 -0.56
C ALA A 56 11.09 -5.67 -0.81
N ASP A 57 10.49 -4.94 -1.75
CA ASP A 57 10.82 -3.54 -2.02
C ASP A 57 10.11 -2.59 -1.03
N LEU A 58 10.87 -2.07 -0.06
CA LEU A 58 10.36 -1.17 0.97
C LEU A 58 9.76 0.13 0.39
N LEU A 59 10.29 0.66 -0.71
CA LEU A 59 9.78 1.88 -1.33
C LEU A 59 8.37 1.63 -1.89
N VAL A 60 8.19 0.52 -2.62
CA VAL A 60 6.87 0.14 -3.15
C VAL A 60 5.87 -0.09 -2.03
N VAL A 61 6.26 -0.75 -0.94
CA VAL A 61 5.37 -0.98 0.21
C VAL A 61 4.90 0.34 0.85
N ARG A 62 5.79 1.32 1.00
CA ARG A 62 5.41 2.66 1.52
C ARG A 62 4.53 3.42 0.55
N MET A 63 4.81 3.34 -0.76
CA MET A 63 3.97 3.97 -1.78
C MET A 63 2.60 3.31 -1.89
N PHE A 64 2.50 1.99 -1.74
CA PHE A 64 1.24 1.26 -1.67
C PHE A 64 0.36 1.78 -0.54
N ALA A 65 0.93 1.97 0.66
CA ALA A 65 0.19 2.51 1.79
C ALA A 65 -0.44 3.89 1.47
N VAL A 66 0.25 4.73 0.68
CA VAL A 66 -0.28 6.03 0.24
C VAL A 66 -1.38 5.88 -0.81
N PHE A 67 -1.27 4.93 -1.74
CA PHE A 67 -2.10 4.88 -2.94
C PHE A 67 -3.31 3.94 -2.87
N HIS A 68 -3.22 2.81 -2.17
CA HIS A 68 -4.18 1.69 -2.31
C HIS A 68 -5.65 2.12 -2.14
N ASP A 69 -5.94 2.98 -1.17
CA ASP A 69 -7.28 3.50 -0.86
C ASP A 69 -7.47 4.97 -1.27
N CYS A 70 -6.47 5.65 -1.86
CA CYS A 70 -6.52 7.10 -2.10
C CYS A 70 -7.50 7.55 -3.20
N GLU A 71 -7.95 6.60 -4.03
CA GLU A 71 -8.98 6.83 -5.06
C GLU A 71 -10.32 6.22 -4.67
N ARG A 72 -10.53 5.94 -3.37
CA ARG A 72 -11.84 5.52 -2.84
C ARG A 72 -12.84 6.68 -2.86
N HIS A 73 -14.05 6.40 -3.31
CA HIS A 73 -15.16 7.35 -3.39
C HIS A 73 -16.31 7.02 -2.43
N ASP A 74 -16.28 5.83 -1.80
CA ASP A 74 -17.30 5.39 -0.84
C ASP A 74 -16.66 4.45 0.22
N ASP A 75 -17.02 4.64 1.50
CA ASP A 75 -16.53 3.82 2.61
C ASP A 75 -17.16 2.41 2.63
N GLY A 76 -18.30 2.22 1.97
CA GLY A 76 -19.00 0.94 1.86
C GLY A 76 -18.53 0.15 0.65
N HIS A 77 -19.24 0.29 -0.47
CA HIS A 77 -19.02 -0.53 -1.66
C HIS A 77 -18.38 0.27 -2.79
N ASP A 78 -17.10 0.00 -3.03
CA ASP A 78 -16.35 0.63 -4.11
C ASP A 78 -15.31 -0.36 -4.64
N PRO A 79 -15.66 -1.38 -5.43
CA PRO A 79 -14.69 -2.38 -5.89
C PRO A 79 -13.60 -1.80 -6.81
N GLU A 80 -13.84 -0.62 -7.39
CA GLU A 80 -13.01 -0.02 -8.42
C GLU A 80 -11.93 0.94 -7.87
N HIS A 81 -11.82 1.16 -6.55
CA HIS A 81 -10.79 2.04 -5.98
C HIS A 81 -9.36 1.56 -6.28
N GLY A 82 -9.08 0.25 -6.20
CA GLY A 82 -7.79 -0.33 -6.56
C GLY A 82 -7.41 -0.07 -8.04
N PRO A 83 -8.27 -0.44 -9.02
CA PRO A 83 -8.06 -0.09 -10.42
C PRO A 83 -7.87 1.41 -10.67
N ARG A 84 -8.64 2.28 -10.01
CA ARG A 84 -8.47 3.73 -10.11
C ARG A 84 -7.14 4.22 -9.52
N ALA A 85 -6.71 3.67 -8.39
CA ALA A 85 -5.41 3.94 -7.79
C ALA A 85 -4.26 3.57 -8.75
N ALA A 86 -4.30 2.38 -9.36
CA ALA A 86 -3.32 1.97 -10.36
C ALA A 86 -3.31 2.92 -11.58
N ALA A 87 -4.49 3.34 -12.05
CA ALA A 87 -4.59 4.33 -13.13
C ALA A 87 -4.03 5.71 -12.71
N LEU A 88 -4.24 6.13 -11.46
CA LEU A 88 -3.68 7.36 -10.90
C LEU A 88 -2.15 7.29 -10.89
N ILE A 89 -1.57 6.21 -10.36
CA ILE A 89 -0.12 5.97 -10.31
C ILE A 89 0.50 6.19 -11.70
N LYS A 90 -0.04 5.53 -12.74
CA LYS A 90 0.43 5.73 -14.13
C LYS A 90 0.31 7.18 -14.61
N ARG A 91 -0.78 7.89 -14.28
CA ARG A 91 -0.96 9.30 -14.68
C ARG A 91 -0.01 10.27 -13.97
N LYS A 92 0.52 9.88 -12.79
CA LYS A 92 1.36 10.72 -11.92
C LYS A 92 2.85 10.40 -12.00
N GLN A 93 3.23 9.30 -12.64
CA GLN A 93 4.61 9.04 -13.07
C GLN A 93 5.19 10.23 -13.85
N GLY A 94 6.40 10.67 -13.48
CA GLY A 94 7.08 11.86 -14.01
C GLY A 94 6.50 13.20 -13.55
N LYS A 95 5.54 13.21 -12.60
CA LYS A 95 4.88 14.45 -12.11
C LYS A 95 4.85 14.58 -10.59
N TRP A 96 4.50 13.50 -9.91
CA TRP A 96 4.50 13.43 -8.44
C TRP A 96 5.69 12.65 -7.91
N PHE A 97 6.17 11.72 -8.72
CA PHE A 97 7.30 10.85 -8.47
C PHE A 97 7.82 10.31 -9.81
N GLN A 98 8.98 9.66 -9.79
CA GLN A 98 9.54 8.87 -10.88
C GLN A 98 9.96 7.50 -10.32
N LEU A 99 9.58 6.43 -11.01
CA LEU A 99 10.02 5.05 -10.75
C LEU A 99 10.53 4.38 -12.03
N PRO A 100 11.39 3.35 -11.95
CA PRO A 100 11.61 2.41 -13.05
C PRO A 100 10.32 1.70 -13.46
N ASP A 101 10.21 1.28 -14.72
CA ASP A 101 8.99 0.68 -15.26
C ASP A 101 8.55 -0.60 -14.50
N GLU A 102 9.49 -1.45 -14.11
CA GLU A 102 9.21 -2.66 -13.33
C GLU A 102 8.63 -2.33 -11.95
N THR A 103 9.25 -1.39 -11.23
CA THR A 103 8.77 -0.91 -9.92
C THR A 103 7.41 -0.22 -10.03
N LEU A 104 7.17 0.53 -11.12
CA LEU A 104 5.90 1.19 -11.40
C LEU A 104 4.78 0.17 -11.62
N GLU A 105 5.00 -0.88 -12.43
CA GLU A 105 3.99 -1.91 -12.66
C GLU A 105 3.76 -2.74 -11.39
N LEU A 106 4.80 -3.01 -10.61
CA LEU A 106 4.68 -3.71 -9.33
C LEU A 106 3.76 -2.96 -8.35
N LEU A 107 3.96 -1.64 -8.20
CA LEU A 107 3.09 -0.78 -7.40
C LEU A 107 1.65 -0.72 -7.95
N CYS A 108 1.50 -0.66 -9.28
CA CYS A 108 0.18 -0.68 -9.92
C CYS A 108 -0.56 -1.98 -9.61
N GLU A 109 0.12 -3.12 -9.73
CA GLU A 109 -0.45 -4.45 -9.49
C GLU A 109 -0.85 -4.63 -8.02
N ALA A 110 0.03 -4.21 -7.10
CA ALA A 110 -0.25 -4.22 -5.67
C ALA A 110 -1.56 -3.48 -5.36
N CYS A 111 -1.72 -2.24 -5.86
CA CYS A 111 -2.92 -1.44 -5.64
C CYS A 111 -4.16 -2.00 -6.34
N ARG A 112 -4.02 -2.46 -7.59
CA ARG A 112 -5.14 -2.92 -8.43
C ARG A 112 -5.91 -4.08 -7.82
N HIS A 113 -5.20 -5.00 -7.15
CA HIS A 113 -5.76 -6.30 -6.75
C HIS A 113 -5.84 -6.54 -5.23
N HIS A 114 -5.50 -5.55 -4.39
CA HIS A 114 -5.40 -5.75 -2.95
C HIS A 114 -6.70 -6.25 -2.27
N THR A 115 -7.87 -5.94 -2.84
CA THR A 115 -9.18 -6.35 -2.30
C THR A 115 -9.70 -7.69 -2.79
N HIS A 116 -9.00 -8.36 -3.71
CA HIS A 116 -9.49 -9.61 -4.32
C HIS A 116 -9.41 -10.83 -3.38
N GLY A 117 -8.80 -10.69 -2.20
CA GLY A 117 -8.68 -11.77 -1.21
C GLY A 117 -7.67 -12.87 -1.58
N GLY A 118 -6.93 -12.72 -2.68
CA GLY A 118 -5.90 -13.66 -3.11
C GLY A 118 -4.59 -13.57 -2.29
N ARG A 119 -3.70 -14.54 -2.51
CA ARG A 119 -2.31 -14.52 -2.05
C ARG A 119 -1.37 -14.42 -3.24
N THR A 120 -0.14 -14.03 -2.98
CA THR A 120 0.92 -13.95 -3.98
C THR A 120 2.22 -14.55 -3.43
N GLU A 121 3.09 -15.01 -4.32
CA GLU A 121 4.47 -15.40 -4.00
C GLU A 121 5.46 -14.25 -4.25
N GLU A 122 5.03 -13.15 -4.87
CA GLU A 122 5.87 -11.97 -5.02
C GLU A 122 5.96 -11.23 -3.67
N PRO A 123 7.16 -11.09 -3.08
CA PRO A 123 7.33 -10.64 -1.70
C PRO A 123 6.80 -9.23 -1.45
N THR A 124 6.96 -8.31 -2.40
CA THR A 124 6.57 -6.90 -2.25
C THR A 124 5.06 -6.72 -2.18
N ILE A 125 4.33 -7.27 -3.16
CA ILE A 125 2.88 -7.34 -3.22
C ILE A 125 2.36 -8.10 -1.99
N GLY A 126 3.05 -9.18 -1.61
CA GLY A 126 2.74 -9.94 -0.40
C GLY A 126 2.75 -9.06 0.85
N CYS A 127 3.81 -8.28 1.08
CA CYS A 127 3.89 -7.33 2.18
C CYS A 127 2.80 -6.26 2.09
N CYS A 128 2.50 -5.75 0.91
CA CYS A 128 1.44 -4.75 0.69
C CYS A 128 0.07 -5.26 1.12
N TRP A 129 -0.34 -6.42 0.61
CA TRP A 129 -1.65 -7.00 0.89
C TRP A 129 -1.78 -7.45 2.35
N ASP A 130 -0.73 -8.04 2.92
CA ASP A 130 -0.73 -8.44 4.31
C ASP A 130 -0.80 -7.21 5.24
N ALA A 131 -0.12 -6.11 4.90
CA ALA A 131 -0.16 -4.88 5.69
C ALA A 131 -1.56 -4.25 5.79
N ASP A 132 -2.31 -4.25 4.68
CA ASP A 132 -3.71 -3.81 4.64
C ASP A 132 -4.61 -4.75 5.45
N ARG A 133 -4.44 -6.07 5.26
CA ARG A 133 -5.23 -7.07 5.99
C ARG A 133 -4.99 -7.04 7.50
N LEU A 134 -3.77 -6.78 7.95
CA LEU A 134 -3.47 -6.63 9.38
C LEU A 134 -4.24 -5.48 10.03
N ASP A 135 -4.57 -4.42 9.27
CA ASP A 135 -5.35 -3.29 9.77
C ASP A 135 -6.87 -3.52 9.72
N LEU A 136 -7.35 -4.70 9.30
CA LEU A 136 -8.78 -5.06 9.34
C LEU A 136 -9.34 -5.13 10.78
N THR A 137 -8.46 -5.26 11.78
CA THR A 137 -8.83 -5.17 13.20
C THR A 137 -9.52 -3.83 13.52
N ARG A 138 -9.20 -2.75 12.78
CA ARG A 138 -9.83 -1.43 12.94
C ARG A 138 -11.36 -1.47 12.76
N ILE A 139 -11.85 -2.40 11.93
CA ILE A 139 -13.26 -2.59 11.62
C ILE A 139 -13.82 -3.88 12.25
N GLY A 140 -13.12 -4.44 13.24
CA GLY A 140 -13.59 -5.61 14.00
C GLY A 140 -13.39 -6.96 13.31
N VAL A 141 -12.60 -7.02 12.24
CA VAL A 141 -12.28 -8.27 11.54
C VAL A 141 -10.92 -8.79 12.02
N ILE A 142 -10.89 -10.04 12.50
CA ILE A 142 -9.67 -10.70 12.96
C ILE A 142 -8.93 -11.30 11.74
N PRO A 143 -7.70 -10.85 11.43
CA PRO A 143 -6.95 -11.37 10.29
C PRO A 143 -6.45 -12.79 10.57
N HIS A 144 -6.43 -13.64 9.53
CA HIS A 144 -6.13 -15.07 9.63
C HIS A 144 -4.99 -15.48 8.68
N ALA A 145 -4.10 -16.35 9.14
CA ALA A 145 -2.91 -16.80 8.43
C ALA A 145 -3.19 -17.36 7.03
N ARG A 146 -4.34 -18.02 6.80
CA ARG A 146 -4.72 -18.56 5.49
C ARG A 146 -4.87 -17.49 4.40
N PHE A 147 -5.06 -16.23 4.78
CA PHE A 147 -5.14 -15.09 3.87
C PHE A 147 -3.82 -14.30 3.79
N MET A 148 -2.76 -14.71 4.48
CA MET A 148 -1.49 -13.99 4.45
C MET A 148 -0.53 -14.60 3.42
N SER A 149 0.10 -13.74 2.63
CA SER A 149 1.04 -14.09 1.57
C SER A 149 2.43 -14.38 2.16
N THR A 150 2.89 -13.52 3.06
CA THR A 150 4.22 -13.59 3.67
C THR A 150 4.23 -14.44 4.93
N GLU A 151 5.39 -15.01 5.26
CA GLU A 151 5.58 -15.71 6.53
C GLU A 151 5.44 -14.75 7.72
N ALA A 152 6.02 -13.55 7.61
CA ALA A 152 5.90 -12.51 8.62
C ALA A 152 4.43 -12.13 8.87
N GLY A 153 3.62 -12.04 7.82
CA GLY A 153 2.17 -11.83 7.89
C GLY A 153 1.46 -12.97 8.61
N ARG A 154 1.74 -14.23 8.24
CA ARG A 154 1.16 -15.41 8.91
C ARG A 154 1.45 -15.42 10.41
N MET A 155 2.68 -15.15 10.83
CA MET A 155 3.08 -15.13 12.24
C MET A 155 2.35 -14.07 13.08
N ARG A 156 1.80 -13.02 12.46
CA ARG A 156 1.08 -11.91 13.12
C ARG A 156 -0.43 -12.12 13.21
N THR A 157 -0.92 -13.29 12.84
CA THR A 157 -2.36 -13.55 12.67
C THR A 157 -2.80 -14.83 13.38
N VAL A 158 -4.11 -15.00 13.53
CA VAL A 158 -4.63 -16.26 14.08
C VAL A 158 -4.34 -17.40 13.12
N GLN A 159 -3.95 -18.53 13.72
CA GLN A 159 -3.70 -19.79 13.03
C GLN A 159 -5.00 -20.60 12.96
N ASP A 160 -5.01 -21.65 12.13
CA ASP A 160 -6.07 -22.67 12.14
C ASP A 160 -6.07 -23.51 13.44
#